data_AF-A0A2H5WCJ9-F1
#
_entry.id   AF-A0A2H5WCJ9-F1
#
_cell.length_a   1.000
_cell.length_b   1.000
_cell.length_c   1.000
_cell.angle_alpha   90.00
_cell.angle_beta   90.00
_cell.angle_gamma   90.00
#
_symmetry.space_group_name_H-M   'P 1'
#
loop_
_entity.id
_entity.type
_entity.pdbx_description
1 polymer ?
#
loop_
_entity_poly.entity_id
_entity_poly.type
_entity_poly.pdbx_seq_one_letter_code
_entity_poly.pdbx_strand_id
1 'polypeptide(L)'
;MYAHIMKRLQIMIEEDLDAALERRALEEGTSKAALIRRFVRDRVRPLPPIEQDPLWQLVEAAEREPVPEQVPEPSIDEVIYEWPSSTPPSG
;
A
#
# COMPACT_ATOMS: atom_id res chain seq x y z
N MET A 1 15.09 15.34 -25.78
CA MET A 1 13.81 15.92 -25.32
C MET A 1 12.88 14.74 -25.03
N TYR A 2 12.79 14.29 -23.77
CA TYR A 2 11.95 13.14 -23.42
C TYR A 2 10.48 13.59 -23.45
N ALA A 3 9.73 13.13 -24.45
CA ALA A 3 8.29 13.22 -24.41
C ALA A 3 7.81 12.43 -23.20
N HIS A 4 7.13 13.07 -22.25
CA HIS A 4 6.43 12.34 -21.20
C HIS A 4 5.44 11.38 -21.88
N ILE A 5 5.70 10.08 -21.77
CA ILE A 5 4.82 9.04 -22.32
C ILE A 5 3.56 9.03 -21.45
N MET A 6 2.53 9.76 -21.89
CA MET A 6 1.20 9.71 -21.28
C MET A 6 0.59 8.33 -21.55
N LYS A 7 0.19 7.61 -20.49
CA LYS A 7 -0.55 6.35 -20.62
C LYS A 7 -2.06 6.64 -20.62
N ARG A 8 -2.82 5.97 -21.49
CA ARG A 8 -4.29 6.05 -21.52
C ARG A 8 -4.87 5.06 -20.52
N LEU A 9 -5.71 5.55 -19.61
CA LEU A 9 -6.44 4.76 -18.63
C LEU A 9 -7.94 4.86 -18.93
N GLN A 10 -8.64 3.72 -18.95
CA GLN A 10 -10.10 3.65 -19.01
C GLN A 10 -10.61 3.16 -17.65
N ILE A 11 -11.57 3.87 -17.09
CA ILE A 11 -12.24 3.52 -15.82
C ILE A 11 -13.74 3.64 -16.00
N MET A 12 -14.47 2.79 -15.30
CA MET A 12 -15.91 2.92 -15.12
C MET A 12 -16.11 3.68 -13.80
N ILE A 13 -16.95 4.70 -13.82
CA ILE A 13 -17.37 5.44 -12.64
C ILE A 13 -18.88 5.63 -12.69
N GLU A 14 -19.46 5.88 -11.52
CA GLU A 14 -20.88 6.17 -11.37
C GLU A 14 -21.23 7.48 -12.09
N GLU A 15 -22.45 7.55 -12.63
CA GLU A 15 -22.91 8.69 -13.43
C GLU A 15 -22.98 9.98 -12.60
N ASP A 16 -23.38 9.87 -11.34
CA ASP A 16 -23.44 10.99 -10.39
C ASP A 16 -22.03 11.54 -10.08
N LEU A 17 -21.03 10.67 -10.00
CA LEU A 17 -19.63 11.06 -9.85
C LEU A 17 -19.11 11.78 -11.09
N ASP A 18 -19.43 11.31 -12.30
CA ASP A 18 -19.03 12.00 -13.54
C ASP A 18 -19.67 13.40 -13.63
N ALA A 19 -20.95 13.53 -13.30
CA ALA A 19 -21.65 14.80 -13.26
C ALA A 19 -21.05 15.77 -12.20
N ALA A 20 -20.66 15.25 -11.04
CA ALA A 20 -19.98 16.04 -10.02
C ALA A 20 -18.59 16.52 -10.46
N LEU A 21 -17.83 15.68 -11.16
CA LEU A 21 -16.53 16.05 -11.75
C LEU A 21 -16.69 17.14 -12.80
N GLU A 22 -17.72 17.06 -13.63
CA GLU A 22 -17.99 18.02 -14.70
C GLU A 22 -18.38 19.39 -14.15
N ARG A 23 -19.30 19.44 -13.19
CA ARG A 23 -19.64 20.67 -12.47
C ARG A 23 -18.41 21.33 -11.85
N ARG A 24 -17.58 20.55 -11.15
CA ARG A 24 -16.38 21.07 -10.48
C ARG A 24 -15.32 21.55 -11.48
N ALA A 25 -15.20 20.89 -12.63
CA ALA A 25 -14.32 21.33 -13.70
C ALA A 25 -14.76 22.70 -14.26
N LEU A 26 -16.07 22.91 -14.43
CA LEU A 26 -16.64 24.20 -14.84
C LEU A 26 -16.41 25.30 -13.80
N GLU A 27 -16.67 25.01 -12.52
CA GLU A 27 -16.45 25.93 -11.41
C GLU A 27 -14.98 26.37 -11.30
N GLU A 28 -14.03 25.44 -11.51
CA GLU A 28 -12.60 25.71 -11.44
C GLU A 28 -11.99 26.19 -12.78
N GLY A 29 -12.80 26.31 -13.85
CA GLY A 29 -12.34 26.73 -15.18
C GLY A 29 -11.29 25.79 -15.79
N THR A 30 -11.36 24.49 -15.49
CA THR A 30 -10.41 23.49 -15.95
C THR A 30 -11.10 22.35 -16.70
N SER A 31 -10.31 21.45 -17.30
CA SER A 31 -10.87 20.26 -17.93
C SER A 31 -11.12 19.16 -16.92
N LYS A 32 -12.18 18.36 -17.14
CA LYS A 32 -12.46 17.14 -16.35
C LYS A 32 -11.23 16.24 -16.21
N ALA A 33 -10.46 16.06 -17.29
CA ALA A 33 -9.24 15.27 -17.28
C ALA A 33 -8.11 15.88 -16.43
N ALA A 34 -7.98 17.21 -16.40
CA ALA A 34 -7.00 17.88 -15.54
C ALA A 34 -7.37 17.72 -14.05
N LEU A 35 -8.66 17.84 -13.73
CA LEU A 35 -9.18 17.61 -12.38
C LEU A 35 -8.90 16.19 -11.90
N ILE A 36 -9.19 15.18 -12.74
CA ILE A 36 -8.90 13.76 -12.43
C ILE A 36 -7.40 13.55 -12.20
N ARG A 37 -6.54 14.07 -13.09
CA ARG A 37 -5.08 13.96 -12.90
C ARG A 37 -4.60 14.59 -11.59
N ARG A 38 -5.19 15.72 -11.18
CA ARG A 38 -4.88 16.36 -9.90
C ARG A 38 -5.27 15.45 -8.73
N PHE A 39 -6.52 14.99 -8.69
CA PHE A 39 -6.99 14.12 -7.59
C PHE A 39 -6.24 12.80 -7.49
N VAL A 40 -5.89 12.20 -8.63
CA VAL A 40 -5.07 10.98 -8.66
C VAL A 40 -3.66 11.28 -8.15
N ARG A 41 -3.02 12.37 -8.61
CA ARG A 41 -1.67 12.74 -8.15
C ARG A 41 -1.62 13.05 -6.65
N ASP A 42 -2.63 13.74 -6.14
CA ASP A 42 -2.68 14.14 -4.73
C ASP A 42 -2.76 12.91 -3.80
N ARG A 43 -3.41 11.84 -4.26
CA ARG A 43 -3.62 10.61 -3.47
C ARG A 43 -2.60 9.51 -3.76
N VAL A 44 -2.13 9.39 -5.00
CA VAL A 44 -1.20 8.36 -5.47
C VAL A 44 0.19 8.95 -5.55
N ARG A 45 0.64 9.61 -4.46
CA ARG A 45 2.03 10.07 -4.39
C ARG A 45 2.94 8.86 -4.53
N PRO A 46 4.02 8.95 -5.34
CA PRO A 46 5.01 7.90 -5.35
C PRO A 46 5.48 7.70 -3.91
N LEU A 47 5.61 6.43 -3.50
CA LEU A 47 6.29 6.10 -2.27
C LEU A 47 7.65 6.80 -2.29
N PRO A 48 8.12 7.33 -1.14
CA PRO A 48 9.48 7.85 -1.09
C PRO A 48 10.46 6.78 -1.60
N PRO A 49 11.63 7.17 -2.12
CA PRO A 49 12.72 6.22 -2.34
C PRO A 49 12.86 5.34 -1.10
N ILE A 50 13.16 4.05 -1.27
CA ILE A 50 13.08 3.07 -0.19
C ILE A 50 13.99 3.49 0.98
N GLU A 51 15.09 4.18 0.69
CA GLU A 51 16.05 4.74 1.65
C GLU A 51 15.44 5.84 2.55
N GLN A 52 14.28 6.37 2.20
CA GLN A 52 13.53 7.41 2.93
C GLN A 52 12.22 6.87 3.51
N ASP A 53 11.94 5.57 3.40
CA ASP A 53 10.77 4.94 4.02
C ASP A 53 11.02 4.77 5.54
N PRO A 54 10.13 5.26 6.42
CA PRO A 54 10.24 5.02 7.86
C PRO A 54 10.29 3.53 8.25
N LEU A 55 9.72 2.66 7.42
CA LEU A 55 9.78 1.20 7.59
C LEU A 55 11.09 0.59 7.09
N TRP A 56 11.91 1.32 6.31
CA TRP A 56 13.22 0.85 5.86
C TRP A 56 14.17 0.61 7.04
N GLN A 57 14.13 1.49 8.04
CA GLN A 57 14.91 1.30 9.28
C GLN A 57 14.46 0.07 10.08
N LEU A 58 13.24 -0.42 9.87
CA LEU A 58 12.75 -1.65 10.51
C LEU A 58 13.40 -2.90 9.89
N VAL A 59 13.79 -2.84 8.61
CA VAL A 59 14.46 -3.95 7.91
C VAL A 59 15.91 -4.09 8.39
N GLU A 60 16.65 -3.00 8.55
CA GLU A 60 18.00 -3.04 9.15
C GLU A 60 17.96 -3.49 10.62
N ALA A 61 16.92 -3.17 11.39
CA ALA A 61 16.75 -3.67 12.76
C ALA A 61 16.41 -5.18 12.83
N ALA A 62 15.94 -5.76 11.72
CA ALA A 62 15.62 -7.18 11.59
C ALA A 62 16.76 -7.99 10.94
N GLU A 63 17.82 -7.34 10.43
CA GLU A 63 19.09 -8.00 10.12
C GLU A 63 19.79 -8.39 11.43
N ARG A 64 19.20 -9.35 12.12
CA ARG A 64 19.91 -10.11 13.13
C ARG A 64 21.01 -10.87 12.41
N GLU A 65 22.25 -10.66 12.83
CA GLU A 65 23.36 -11.54 12.46
C GLU A 65 22.87 -12.99 12.61
N PRO A 66 23.03 -13.85 11.59
CA PRO A 66 22.51 -15.21 11.66
C PRO A 66 23.00 -15.85 12.94
N VAL A 67 22.06 -16.19 13.82
CA VAL A 67 22.40 -16.83 15.09
C VAL A 67 23.19 -18.08 14.73
N PRO A 68 24.39 -18.31 15.31
CA PRO A 68 25.12 -19.55 15.06
C PRO A 68 24.16 -20.72 15.28
N GLU A 69 24.19 -21.73 14.39
CA GLU A 69 23.30 -22.93 14.34
C GLU A 69 23.08 -23.67 15.68
N GLN A 70 23.77 -23.27 16.76
CA GLN A 70 23.75 -23.90 18.07
C GLN A 70 22.85 -23.22 19.10
N VAL A 71 22.11 -22.17 18.76
CA VAL A 71 21.00 -21.71 19.63
C VAL A 71 19.73 -22.41 19.16
N PRO A 72 19.10 -23.29 19.95
CA PRO A 72 17.85 -23.91 19.59
C PRO A 72 16.75 -22.84 19.66
N GLU A 73 16.58 -22.08 18.58
CA GLU A 73 15.35 -21.34 18.40
C GLU A 73 14.26 -22.38 18.10
N PRO A 74 13.13 -22.34 18.83
CA PRO A 74 12.04 -23.26 18.54
C PRO A 74 11.64 -23.05 17.09
N SER A 75 11.53 -24.15 16.35
CA SER A 75 11.06 -24.08 14.96
C SER A 75 9.69 -23.40 14.95
N ILE A 76 9.38 -22.66 13.88
CA ILE A 76 8.07 -21.98 13.75
C ILE A 76 6.92 -22.98 13.97
N ASP A 77 7.10 -24.22 13.55
CA ASP A 77 6.15 -25.30 13.78
C ASP A 77 5.95 -25.57 15.29
N GLU A 78 7.01 -25.61 16.09
CA GLU A 78 6.95 -25.84 17.55
C GLU A 78 6.16 -24.75 18.29
N VAL A 79 6.32 -23.48 17.91
CA VAL A 79 5.59 -22.34 18.50
C VAL A 79 4.08 -22.39 18.18
N ILE A 80 3.70 -22.92 17.01
CA ILE A 80 2.30 -22.98 16.57
C ILE A 80 1.54 -24.13 17.26
N TYR A 81 2.21 -25.26 17.55
CA TYR A 81 1.55 -26.42 18.16
C TYR A 81 1.44 -26.36 19.70
N GLU A 82 2.19 -25.48 20.37
CA GLU A 82 2.06 -25.24 21.82
C GLU A 82 1.03 -24.16 22.20
N TRP A 83 0.40 -23.49 21.21
CA TRP A 83 -0.75 -22.64 21.48
C TRP A 83 -1.83 -23.46 22.18
N PRO A 84 -2.35 -23.06 23.36
CA PRO A 84 -3.23 -23.91 24.14
C PRO A 84 -4.44 -24.27 23.29
N SER A 85 -4.49 -25.54 22.89
CA SER A 85 -5.69 -26.17 22.37
C SER A 85 -6.71 -26.13 23.50
N SER A 86 -7.50 -25.06 23.53
CA SER A 86 -8.64 -24.95 24.43
C SER A 86 -9.68 -25.98 23.99
N THR A 87 -9.53 -27.21 24.43
CA THR A 87 -10.63 -28.16 24.50
C THR A 87 -11.57 -27.63 25.58
N PRO A 88 -12.84 -27.27 25.26
CA PRO A 88 -13.80 -26.99 26.31
C PRO A 88 -14.08 -28.29 27.09
N PRO A 89 -14.31 -28.22 28.41
CA PRO A 89 -14.52 -29.41 29.23
C PRO A 89 -15.79 -30.16 28.78
N SER A 90 -15.64 -31.47 28.60
CA SER A 90 -16.75 -32.41 28.39
C SER A 90 -17.68 -32.37 29.60
N GLY A 91 -18.96 -32.05 29.38
CA GLY A 91 -20.03 -32.28 30.36
C GLY A 91 -20.39 -33.76 30.47
#